data_AF-A0A7Y2U5T9-F1
#
_entry.id   AF-A0A7Y2U5T9-F1
#
_cell.length_a   1.000
_cell.length_b   1.000
_cell.length_c   1.000
_cell.angle_alpha   90.00
_cell.angle_beta   90.00
_cell.angle_gamma   90.00
#
_symmetry.space_group_name_H-M   'P 1'
#
loop_
_entity.id
_entity.type
_entity.pdbx_description
1 polymer ?
#
loop_
_entity_poly.entity_id
_entity_poly.type
_entity_poly.pdbx_seq_one_letter_code
_entity_poly.pdbx_strand_id
1 'polypeptide(L)'
;MKLFGTKSPPVMGLDIGSSSIRLLQLSSHGNSYRIDHFAIEPLPPGVIVEKSVQDIEAISDAIQSAVRNSGSNSRFCAVAVSGSAVFTKAISLPANLADADIESQVQIEANQYIP
;
A
#
# COMPACT_ATOMS: atom_id res chain seq x y z
N MET A 1 6.74 -34.24 -10.78
CA MET A 1 7.15 -33.43 -9.62
C MET A 1 7.13 -31.95 -10.00
N LYS A 2 6.16 -31.16 -9.54
CA LYS A 2 6.19 -29.69 -9.68
C LYS A 2 7.11 -29.16 -8.58
N LEU A 3 8.39 -28.96 -8.89
CA LEU A 3 9.44 -28.65 -7.90
C LEU A 3 9.63 -27.14 -7.63
N PHE A 4 8.86 -26.26 -8.27
CA PHE A 4 8.98 -24.82 -8.06
C PHE A 4 7.59 -24.19 -8.06
N GLY A 5 7.08 -23.87 -6.86
CA GLY A 5 5.99 -22.91 -6.73
C GLY A 5 6.51 -21.53 -7.14
N THR A 6 5.72 -20.79 -7.90
CA THR A 6 6.01 -19.38 -8.23
C THR A 6 6.02 -18.59 -6.93
N LYS A 7 7.19 -18.31 -6.36
CA LYS A 7 7.30 -17.35 -5.26
C LYS A 7 6.84 -16.00 -5.80
N SER A 8 5.84 -15.41 -5.15
CA SER A 8 5.46 -14.02 -5.40
C SER A 8 6.72 -13.15 -5.33
N PRO A 9 6.88 -12.17 -6.23
CA PRO A 9 8.03 -11.29 -6.19
C PRO A 9 8.09 -10.58 -4.83
N PRO A 10 9.30 -10.33 -4.29
CA PRO A 10 9.44 -9.60 -3.04
C PRO A 10 8.83 -8.20 -3.20
N VAL A 11 8.01 -7.79 -2.23
CA VAL A 11 7.35 -6.49 -2.21
C VAL A 11 7.98 -5.59 -1.15
N MET A 12 8.14 -4.31 -1.46
CA MET A 12 8.47 -3.28 -0.47
C MET A 12 7.19 -2.76 0.17
N GLY A 13 7.13 -2.65 1.49
CA GLY A 13 6.14 -1.82 2.17
C GLY A 13 6.58 -0.36 2.15
N LEU A 14 5.71 0.53 1.69
CA LEU A 14 5.97 1.98 1.62
C LEU A 14 4.86 2.72 2.36
N ASP A 15 5.25 3.40 3.43
CA ASP A 15 4.40 4.32 4.19
C ASP A 15 4.72 5.76 3.79
N ILE A 16 3.71 6.46 3.26
CA ILE A 16 3.80 7.86 2.84
C ILE A 16 3.19 8.71 3.97
N GLY A 17 4.04 9.08 4.94
CA GLY A 17 3.65 9.92 6.06
C GLY A 17 3.77 11.41 5.75
N SER A 18 3.23 12.28 6.61
CA SER A 18 3.27 13.74 6.40
C SER A 18 4.65 14.38 6.55
N SER A 19 5.59 13.70 7.19
CA SER A 19 6.95 14.20 7.47
C SER A 19 8.06 13.33 6.90
N SER A 20 7.73 12.13 6.41
CA SER A 20 8.73 11.21 5.85
C SER A 20 8.08 10.11 5.03
N ILE A 21 8.87 9.59 4.10
CA ILE A 21 8.64 8.32 3.41
C ILE A 21 9.38 7.23 4.19
N ARG A 22 8.70 6.14 4.53
CA ARG A 22 9.29 4.98 5.20
C ARG A 22 9.17 3.75 4.32
N LEU A 23 10.28 3.06 4.10
CA LEU A 23 10.37 1.87 3.27
C LEU A 23 10.89 0.70 4.09
N LEU A 24 10.22 -0.45 3.99
CA LEU A 24 10.62 -1.70 4.62
C LEU A 24 10.44 -2.87 3.66
N GLN A 25 11.44 -3.73 3.52
CA GLN A 25 11.30 -5.01 2.82
C GLN A 25 11.59 -6.15 3.79
N LEU A 26 10.67 -7.11 3.85
CA LEU A 26 10.78 -8.29 4.70
C LEU A 26 10.92 -9.55 3.87
N SER A 27 11.64 -10.54 4.39
CA SER A 27 11.57 -11.92 3.94
C SER A 27 11.18 -12.85 5.08
N SER A 28 10.52 -13.96 4.73
CA SER A 28 10.27 -15.05 5.66
C SER A 28 11.55 -15.87 5.83
N HIS A 29 11.86 -16.18 7.08
CA HIS A 29 13.01 -16.98 7.48
C HIS A 29 12.56 -18.08 8.46
N GLY A 30 12.10 -19.21 7.91
CA GLY A 30 11.44 -20.25 8.71
C GLY A 30 10.15 -19.72 9.34
N ASN A 31 10.09 -19.71 10.68
CA ASN A 31 8.95 -19.20 11.45
C ASN A 31 9.10 -17.72 11.86
N SER A 32 10.13 -17.02 11.39
CA SER A 32 10.36 -15.61 11.70
C SER A 32 10.43 -14.75 10.43
N TYR A 33 10.56 -13.44 10.64
CA TYR A 33 10.79 -12.46 9.58
C TYR A 33 12.17 -11.83 9.74
N ARG A 34 12.77 -11.48 8.61
CA ARG A 34 14.00 -10.70 8.55
C ARG A 34 13.76 -9.40 7.80
N ILE A 35 14.34 -8.31 8.30
CA ILE A 35 14.43 -7.05 7.55
C ILE A 35 15.57 -7.19 6.54
N ASP A 36 15.22 -7.18 5.25
CA ASP A 36 16.21 -7.21 4.17
C ASP A 36 16.64 -5.80 3.76
N HIS A 37 15.69 -4.87 3.71
CA HIS A 37 15.95 -3.48 3.32
C HIS A 37 15.09 -2.54 4.17
N PHE A 38 15.65 -1.37 4.46
CA PHE A 38 15.00 -0.32 5.23
C PHE A 38 15.54 1.04 4.81
N ALA A 39 14.66 2.04 4.71
CA ALA A 39 15.05 3.44 4.56
C ALA A 39 13.98 4.37 5.13
N ILE A 40 14.42 5.53 5.58
CA ILE A 40 13.57 6.68 5.88
C ILE A 40 14.11 7.87 5.11
N GLU A 41 13.24 8.53 4.35
CA GLU A 41 13.55 9.79 3.68
C GLU A 41 12.65 10.90 4.24
N PRO A 42 13.19 11.99 4.80
CA PRO A 42 12.38 13.08 5.32
C PRO A 42 11.68 13.84 4.19
N LEU A 43 10.47 14.33 4.47
CA LEU A 43 9.73 15.21 3.57
C LEU A 43 9.79 16.66 4.09
N PRO A 44 9.98 17.65 3.20
CA PRO A 44 9.82 19.05 3.55
C PRO A 44 8.41 19.36 4.10
N PRO A 45 8.28 20.35 5.00
CA PRO A 45 6.97 20.83 5.44
C PRO A 45 6.11 21.31 4.26
N GLY A 46 4.80 21.04 4.31
CA GLY A 46 3.86 21.50 3.29
C GLY A 46 3.70 20.59 2.07
N VAL A 47 4.55 19.58 1.90
CA VAL A 47 4.41 18.59 0.81
C VAL A 47 3.13 17.77 0.95
N ILE A 48 2.76 17.44 2.19
CA ILE A 48 1.48 16.83 2.54
C ILE A 48 0.81 17.71 3.61
N VAL A 49 -0.37 18.24 3.29
CA VAL A 49 -1.17 19.08 4.18
C VAL A 49 -2.54 18.45 4.31
N GLU A 50 -3.01 18.26 5.55
CA GLU A 50 -4.30 17.60 5.84
C GLU A 50 -4.49 16.25 5.12
N LYS A 51 -3.39 15.52 4.92
CA LYS A 51 -3.34 14.23 4.21
C LYS A 51 -3.66 14.32 2.71
N SER A 52 -3.66 15.53 2.15
CA SER A 52 -3.68 15.79 0.72
C SER A 52 -2.28 16.11 0.21
N VAL A 53 -1.91 15.52 -0.92
CA VAL A 53 -0.62 15.74 -1.58
C VAL A 53 -0.65 17.10 -2.26
N GLN A 54 0.26 18.00 -1.85
CA GLN A 54 0.40 19.32 -2.44
C GLN A 54 1.51 19.37 -3.49
N ASP A 55 2.56 18.57 -3.30
CA ASP A 55 3.72 18.51 -4.19
C ASP A 55 4.05 17.06 -4.52
N ILE A 56 3.64 16.63 -5.72
CA ILE A 56 3.86 15.28 -6.22
C ILE A 56 5.33 15.05 -6.57
N GLU A 57 6.05 16.08 -7.02
CA GLU A 57 7.45 15.97 -7.41
C GLU A 57 8.33 15.73 -6.18
N ALA A 58 8.13 16.49 -5.11
CA ALA A 58 8.85 16.30 -3.85
C ALA A 58 8.63 14.90 -3.25
N ILE A 59 7.39 14.37 -3.32
CA ILE A 59 7.11 12.98 -2.88
C ILE A 59 7.82 11.98 -3.78
N SER A 60 7.78 12.17 -5.10
CA SER A 60 8.40 11.28 -6.07
C SER A 60 9.92 11.19 -5.87
N ASP A 61 10.57 12.32 -5.61
CA ASP A 61 12.01 12.40 -5.33
C ASP A 61 12.37 11.75 -4.00
N ALA A 62 11.53 11.94 -2.98
CA ALA A 62 11.71 11.29 -1.68
C ALA A 62 11.55 9.76 -1.77
N ILE A 63 10.55 9.27 -2.54
CA ILE A 63 10.38 7.84 -2.79
C ILE A 63 11.60 7.27 -3.53
N GLN A 64 12.06 7.94 -4.59
CA GLN A 64 13.27 7.51 -5.32
C GLN A 64 14.49 7.45 -4.40
N SER A 65 14.65 8.44 -3.53
CA SER A 65 15.76 8.48 -2.57
C SER A 65 15.64 7.38 -1.52
N ALA A 66 14.45 7.12 -0.97
CA ALA A 66 14.21 6.00 -0.07
C ALA A 66 14.52 4.64 -0.72
N VAL A 67 14.08 4.41 -1.97
CA VAL A 67 14.38 3.18 -2.71
C VAL A 67 15.89 3.01 -2.90
N ARG A 68 16.58 4.05 -3.39
CA ARG A 68 18.03 4.05 -3.58
C ARG A 68 18.78 3.79 -2.27
N ASN A 69 18.42 4.49 -1.20
CA ASN A 69 19.08 4.40 0.10
C ASN A 69 18.82 3.07 0.81
N SER A 70 17.68 2.41 0.53
CA SER A 70 17.36 1.09 1.07
C SER A 70 18.21 -0.03 0.47
N GLY A 71 18.76 0.17 -0.73
CA GLY A 71 19.44 -0.85 -1.52
C GLY A 71 18.51 -1.94 -2.08
N SER A 72 17.19 -1.77 -2.00
CA SER A 72 16.24 -2.73 -2.56
C SER A 72 16.26 -2.70 -4.09
N ASN A 73 16.24 -3.88 -4.69
CA ASN A 73 16.06 -4.06 -6.14
C ASN A 73 14.62 -4.46 -6.51
N SER A 74 13.68 -4.46 -5.55
CA SER A 74 12.29 -4.74 -5.87
C SER A 74 11.69 -3.66 -6.77
N ARG A 75 10.73 -4.06 -7.59
CA ARG A 75 9.90 -3.18 -8.43
C ARG A 75 8.43 -3.20 -8.03
N PHE A 76 8.10 -3.98 -7.00
CA PHE A 76 6.73 -4.11 -6.49
C PHE A 76 6.64 -3.51 -5.09
N CYS A 77 5.54 -2.84 -4.82
CA CYS A 77 5.34 -2.14 -3.58
C CYS A 77 3.90 -2.29 -3.08
N ALA A 78 3.74 -2.46 -1.77
CA ALA A 78 2.48 -2.31 -1.05
C ALA A 78 2.46 -0.93 -0.39
N VAL A 79 1.42 -0.16 -0.68
CA VAL A 79 1.17 1.19 -0.15
C VAL A 79 -0.14 1.23 0.60
N ALA A 80 -0.28 2.20 1.51
CA ALA A 80 -1.53 2.48 2.21
C ALA A 80 -2.12 3.82 1.77
N VAL A 81 -3.44 3.91 1.78
CA VAL A 81 -4.18 5.18 1.64
C VAL A 81 -4.51 5.74 3.02
N SER A 82 -4.61 7.06 3.13
CA SER A 82 -5.00 7.70 4.39
C SER A 82 -6.38 7.23 4.83
N GLY A 83 -6.54 6.83 6.09
CA GLY A 83 -7.83 6.41 6.64
C GLY A 83 -8.93 7.48 6.55
N SER A 84 -8.60 8.77 6.47
CA SER A 84 -9.62 9.82 6.25
C SER A 84 -10.16 9.86 4.81
N ALA A 85 -9.45 9.25 3.86
CA ALA A 85 -9.90 9.08 2.48
C ALA A 85 -10.61 7.74 2.27
N VAL A 86 -10.80 6.94 3.34
CA VAL A 86 -11.40 5.62 3.27
C VAL A 86 -12.68 5.60 4.11
N PHE A 87 -13.74 5.05 3.51
CA PHE A 87 -14.94 4.64 4.21
C PHE A 87 -15.00 3.12 4.23
N THR A 88 -15.25 2.51 5.40
CA THR A 88 -15.35 1.05 5.54
C THR A 88 -16.67 0.69 6.19
N LYS A 89 -17.45 -0.18 5.54
CA LYS A 89 -18.71 -0.68 6.05
C LYS A 89 -18.87 -2.17 5.71
N ALA A 90 -19.28 -2.95 6.69
CA ALA A 90 -19.71 -4.33 6.46
C ALA A 90 -21.18 -4.33 5.98
N ILE A 91 -21.45 -5.05 4.90
CA ILE A 91 -22.80 -5.27 4.37
C ILE A 91 -23.13 -6.76 4.40
N SER A 92 -24.42 -7.09 4.42
CA SER A 92 -24.89 -8.48 4.35
C SER A 92 -25.50 -8.74 2.99
N LEU A 93 -25.05 -9.81 2.32
CA LEU A 93 -25.53 -10.23 1.01
C LEU A 93 -26.04 -11.68 1.08
N PRO A 94 -26.98 -12.09 0.21
CA PRO A 94 -27.37 -13.48 0.06
C PRO A 94 -26.15 -14.37 -0.30
N ALA A 95 -26.02 -15.51 0.38
CA ALA A 95 -24.85 -16.39 0.25
C ALA A 95 -24.74 -17.11 -1.10
N ASN A 96 -25.80 -17.09 -1.92
CA ASN A 96 -25.90 -17.81 -3.19
C ASN A 96 -25.76 -16.89 -4.42
N LEU A 97 -25.29 -15.66 -4.26
CA LEU A 97 -25.01 -14.76 -5.38
C LEU A 97 -23.77 -15.21 -6.16
N ALA A 98 -23.76 -14.96 -7.46
CA ALA A 98 -22.55 -15.04 -8.27
C ALA A 98 -21.66 -13.80 -8.02
N ASP A 99 -20.35 -13.91 -8.27
CA ASP A 99 -19.38 -12.83 -8.02
C ASP A 99 -19.76 -11.51 -8.71
N ALA A 100 -20.27 -11.57 -9.94
CA ALA A 100 -20.72 -10.39 -10.69
C ALA A 100 -21.93 -9.70 -10.03
N ASP A 101 -22.84 -10.48 -9.44
CA ASP A 101 -23.99 -9.94 -8.73
C ASP A 101 -23.56 -9.33 -7.39
N ILE A 102 -22.58 -9.93 -6.71
CA ILE A 102 -21.97 -9.37 -5.49
C ILE A 102 -21.35 -8.00 -5.80
N GLU A 103 -20.56 -7.89 -6.87
CA GLU A 103 -19.94 -6.63 -7.29
C GLU A 103 -21.00 -5.55 -7.56
N SER A 104 -22.05 -5.90 -8.31
CA SER A 104 -23.16 -4.98 -8.59
C SER A 104 -23.87 -4.50 -7.31
N GLN A 105 -24.16 -5.41 -6.37
CA GLN A 105 -24.79 -5.05 -5.09
C GLN A 105 -23.88 -4.19 -4.22
N VAL A 106 -22.58 -4.51 -4.15
CA VAL A 106 -21.58 -3.69 -3.43
C VAL A 106 -21.56 -2.27 -4.00
N GLN A 107 -21.60 -2.12 -5.33
CA GLN A 107 -21.59 -0.81 -5.97
C GLN A 107 -22.87 0.00 -5.69
N ILE A 108 -24.05 -0.65 -5.71
CA ILE A 108 -25.33 -0.02 -5.37
C ILE A 108 -25.33 0.47 -3.91
N GLU A 109 -24.89 -0.38 -2.98
CA GLU A 109 -24.76 -0.02 -1.56
C GLU A 109 -23.76 1.14 -1.39
N ALA A 110 -22.60 1.08 -2.03
CA ALA A 110 -21.57 2.12 -1.93
C ALA A 110 -22.11 3.50 -2.39
N ASN A 111 -22.86 3.56 -3.49
CA ASN A 111 -23.46 4.80 -4.01
C ASN A 111 -24.44 5.48 -3.03
N GLN A 112 -24.97 4.76 -2.04
CA GLN A 112 -25.86 5.35 -1.03
C GLN A 112 -25.10 6.07 0.10
N TYR A 113 -23.81 5.77 0.28
CA TYR A 113 -23.04 6.21 1.45
C TYR A 113 -21.79 7.01 1.09
N ILE A 114 -21.24 6.84 -0.10
CA ILE A 114 -20.08 7.60 -0.58
C ILE A 114 -20.60 8.84 -1.33
N PRO A 115 -20.35 10.06 -0.80
CA PRO A 115 -20.72 11.31 -1.46
C PRO A 115 -19.88 11.61 -2.71
#